data_AF-A0A7N2N7B0-F1
#
_entry.id   AF-A0A7N2N7B0-F1
#
_cell.length_a   1.000
_cell.length_b   1.000
_cell.length_c   1.000
_cell.angle_alpha   90.00
_cell.angle_beta   90.00
_cell.angle_gamma   90.00
#
_symmetry.space_group_name_H-M   'P 1'
#
loop_
_entity.id
_entity.type
_entity.pdbx_description
1 polymer ?
#
loop_
_entity_poly.entity_id
_entity_poly.type
_entity_poly.pdbx_seq_one_letter_code
_entity_poly.pdbx_strand_id
1 'polypeptide(L)'
;MTINYFSGLKNDMLMQRYGFSSPVNPWDVIQFSGNARIHLDSFLSVFNIAGLPEEYYHNSRLSNDGDTFVDGAVIAAARTVPTWSDGDVPPIPSLERKAVKELQEECQQMLAEFPTNSEQDQKLLDSMPEASRALDTAIKYRLHRKLFIGKVILALEMYQEQILF
;
A
#
# COMPACT_ATOMS: atom_id res chain seq x y z
N MET A 1 11.07 16.12 -20.13
CA MET A 1 10.52 14.81 -20.55
C MET A 1 10.98 13.77 -19.54
N THR A 2 10.06 13.13 -18.84
CA THR A 2 10.33 12.06 -17.85
C THR A 2 9.91 10.72 -18.45
N ILE A 3 10.76 9.71 -18.37
CA ILE A 3 10.48 8.36 -18.89
C ILE A 3 9.90 7.52 -17.75
N ASN A 4 8.84 6.75 -18.03
CA ASN A 4 8.22 5.87 -17.05
C ASN A 4 9.05 4.59 -16.87
N TYR A 5 9.80 4.51 -15.77
CA TYR A 5 10.59 3.33 -15.38
C TYR A 5 9.77 2.29 -14.59
N PHE A 6 8.50 2.55 -14.27
CA PHE A 6 7.63 1.65 -13.49
C PHE A 6 7.08 0.51 -14.36
N SER A 7 7.92 -0.14 -15.18
CA SER A 7 7.56 -1.29 -16.00
C SER A 7 7.51 -2.57 -15.16
N GLY A 8 6.68 -2.62 -14.12
CA GLY A 8 6.56 -3.78 -13.22
C GLY A 8 7.66 -3.91 -12.16
N LEU A 9 8.56 -2.91 -12.04
CA LEU A 9 9.67 -2.97 -11.09
C LEU A 9 9.27 -2.47 -9.70
N LYS A 10 9.51 -3.32 -8.70
CA LYS A 10 9.39 -3.01 -7.27
C LYS A 10 10.48 -2.05 -6.81
N ASN A 11 10.27 -1.40 -5.66
CA ASN A 11 11.21 -0.42 -5.12
C ASN A 11 12.56 -1.05 -4.72
N ASP A 12 12.60 -2.31 -4.30
CA ASP A 12 13.85 -3.04 -4.03
C ASP A 12 14.70 -3.20 -5.29
N MET A 13 14.08 -3.54 -6.42
CA MET A 13 14.72 -3.68 -7.73
C MET A 13 15.18 -2.33 -8.27
N LEU A 14 14.36 -1.28 -8.12
CA LEU A 14 14.74 0.08 -8.50
C LEU A 14 15.92 0.57 -7.67
N MET A 15 15.92 0.28 -6.38
CA MET A 15 17.02 0.63 -5.47
C MET A 15 18.31 -0.10 -5.86
N GLN A 16 18.27 -1.41 -6.07
CA GLN A 16 19.45 -2.22 -6.40
C GLN A 16 20.03 -1.90 -7.78
N ARG A 17 19.19 -1.59 -8.78
CA ARG A 17 19.64 -1.43 -10.17
C ARG A 17 19.89 0.02 -10.57
N TYR A 18 19.11 0.95 -10.03
CA TYR A 18 19.10 2.34 -10.49
C TYR A 18 19.35 3.34 -9.36
N GLY A 19 19.44 2.89 -8.10
CA GLY A 19 19.73 3.76 -6.97
C GLY A 19 18.65 4.80 -6.72
N PHE A 20 17.37 4.43 -6.86
CA PHE A 20 16.25 5.28 -6.44
C PHE A 20 15.06 4.43 -6.01
N SER A 21 14.10 5.07 -5.35
CA SER A 21 12.79 4.47 -5.01
C SER A 21 11.71 5.54 -5.08
N SER A 22 10.45 5.12 -5.18
CA SER A 22 9.30 6.03 -5.28
C SER A 22 8.24 5.70 -4.22
N PRO A 23 7.70 6.71 -3.51
CA PRO A 23 6.63 6.52 -2.54
C PRO A 23 5.25 6.23 -3.18
N VAL A 24 5.16 6.31 -4.50
CA VAL A 24 3.92 6.11 -5.29
C VAL A 24 4.11 5.02 -6.36
N ASN A 25 5.04 4.09 -6.15
CA ASN A 25 5.28 3.00 -7.09
C ASN A 25 4.09 2.01 -7.10
N PRO A 26 3.36 1.84 -8.22
CA PRO A 26 2.20 0.94 -8.30
C PRO A 26 2.52 -0.55 -8.33
N TRP A 27 3.80 -0.89 -8.35
CA TRP A 27 4.28 -2.27 -8.38
C TRP A 27 5.00 -2.68 -7.11
N ASP A 28 5.06 -1.82 -6.08
CA ASP A 28 5.69 -2.20 -4.82
C ASP A 28 4.87 -3.29 -4.11
N VAL A 29 5.55 -4.12 -3.30
CA VAL A 29 4.93 -5.29 -2.68
C VAL A 29 5.31 -5.47 -1.21
N ILE A 30 4.28 -5.65 -0.36
CA ILE A 30 4.44 -6.20 1.00
C ILE A 30 4.29 -7.72 0.92
N GLN A 31 5.17 -8.42 1.61
CA GLN A 31 5.10 -9.88 1.75
C GLN A 31 4.49 -10.17 3.10
N PHE A 32 3.19 -10.47 3.12
CA PHE A 32 2.52 -10.97 4.31
C PHE A 32 2.91 -12.43 4.53
N SER A 33 3.23 -12.76 5.77
CA SER A 33 3.57 -14.08 6.28
C SER A 33 2.37 -14.79 6.91
N GLY A 34 1.33 -14.03 7.26
CA GLY A 34 0.09 -14.54 7.83
C GLY A 34 -0.80 -15.29 6.81
N ASN A 35 -1.80 -15.99 7.36
CA ASN A 35 -2.84 -16.67 6.58
C ASN A 35 -4.11 -15.83 6.39
N ALA A 36 -4.09 -14.57 6.86
CA ALA A 36 -5.20 -13.63 6.73
C ALA A 36 -5.43 -13.32 5.25
N ARG A 37 -6.69 -13.41 4.79
CA ARG A 37 -7.05 -13.17 3.40
C ARG A 37 -8.39 -12.43 3.33
N ILE A 38 -8.50 -11.51 2.37
CA ILE A 38 -9.71 -10.72 2.13
C ILE A 38 -10.25 -10.96 0.72
N HIS A 39 -11.53 -10.67 0.52
CA HIS A 39 -12.13 -10.76 -0.80
C HIS A 39 -11.61 -9.65 -1.72
N LEU A 40 -10.99 -10.04 -2.85
CA LEU A 40 -10.32 -9.11 -3.77
C LEU A 40 -11.27 -8.06 -4.32
N ASP A 41 -12.37 -8.48 -4.94
CA ASP A 41 -13.24 -7.54 -5.63
C ASP A 41 -13.91 -6.54 -4.68
N SER A 42 -14.29 -7.01 -3.48
CA SER A 42 -14.74 -6.18 -2.36
C SER A 42 -13.73 -5.08 -2.05
N PHE A 43 -12.47 -5.46 -1.78
CA PHE A 43 -11.40 -4.51 -1.46
C PHE A 43 -11.14 -3.51 -2.60
N LEU A 44 -11.01 -3.98 -3.84
CA LEU A 44 -10.75 -3.14 -5.01
C LEU A 44 -11.88 -2.16 -5.31
N SER A 45 -13.13 -2.58 -5.09
CA SER A 45 -14.31 -1.77 -5.39
C SER A 45 -14.46 -0.58 -4.47
N VAL A 46 -14.06 -0.71 -3.19
CA VAL A 46 -13.94 0.44 -2.27
C VAL A 46 -13.01 1.49 -2.84
N PHE A 47 -11.86 1.10 -3.40
CA PHE A 47 -10.88 2.03 -3.91
C PHE A 47 -11.10 2.48 -5.35
N ASN A 48 -12.25 2.14 -5.96
CA ASN A 48 -12.52 2.39 -7.38
C ASN A 48 -11.44 1.84 -8.34
N ILE A 49 -10.83 0.72 -7.96
CA ILE A 49 -9.77 0.07 -8.77
C ILE A 49 -10.37 -0.97 -9.71
N ALA A 50 -11.48 -1.61 -9.32
CA ALA A 50 -12.19 -2.59 -10.15
C ALA A 50 -13.26 -1.89 -11.02
N GLY A 51 -13.17 -2.08 -12.34
CA GLY A 51 -14.03 -1.42 -13.34
C GLY A 51 -15.42 -2.02 -13.53
N LEU A 52 -16.00 -2.65 -12.50
CA LEU A 52 -17.33 -3.27 -12.55
C LEU A 52 -18.29 -2.54 -11.59
N PRO A 53 -18.66 -1.28 -11.92
CA PRO A 53 -19.50 -0.45 -11.05
C PRO A 53 -20.92 -0.99 -10.85
N GLU A 54 -21.37 -1.90 -11.71
CA GLU A 54 -22.71 -2.49 -11.65
C GLU A 54 -22.78 -3.76 -10.79
N GLU A 55 -21.65 -4.44 -10.57
CA GLU A 55 -21.60 -5.76 -9.92
C GLU A 55 -21.11 -5.70 -8.47
N TYR A 56 -20.34 -4.67 -8.11
CA TYR A 56 -19.73 -4.56 -6.79
C TYR A 56 -20.07 -3.24 -6.10
N TYR A 57 -19.91 -3.21 -4.78
CA TYR A 57 -20.12 -2.02 -3.96
C TYR A 57 -19.07 -0.94 -4.30
N HIS A 58 -19.45 0.00 -5.14
CA HIS A 58 -18.64 1.14 -5.51
C HIS A 58 -18.92 2.32 -4.56
N ASN A 59 -17.90 2.79 -3.83
CA ASN A 59 -18.07 3.98 -2.99
C ASN A 59 -17.86 5.26 -3.81
N SER A 60 -18.97 5.82 -4.30
CA SER A 60 -18.99 7.08 -5.05
C SER A 60 -18.58 8.31 -4.23
N ARG A 61 -18.31 8.18 -2.92
CA ARG A 61 -17.81 9.29 -2.07
C ARG A 61 -16.30 9.49 -2.19
N LEU A 62 -15.54 8.49 -2.62
CA LEU A 62 -14.09 8.60 -2.83
C LEU A 62 -13.72 9.21 -4.18
N SER A 63 -14.70 9.41 -5.06
CA SER A 63 -14.52 9.95 -6.40
C SER A 63 -15.01 11.41 -6.56
N ASN A 64 -15.54 12.03 -5.51
CA ASN A 64 -16.03 13.40 -5.58
C ASN A 64 -14.98 14.40 -5.10
N ASP A 65 -14.70 15.37 -5.99
CA ASP A 65 -13.77 16.50 -5.84
C ASP A 65 -12.28 16.17 -5.72
N GLY A 66 -11.64 15.91 -6.87
CA GLY A 66 -10.19 16.06 -7.03
C GLY A 66 -9.32 15.12 -6.21
N ASP A 67 -9.90 14.05 -5.66
CA ASP A 67 -9.25 13.21 -4.67
C ASP A 67 -8.05 12.45 -5.29
N THR A 68 -6.85 12.89 -4.90
CA THR A 68 -5.55 12.23 -5.14
C THR A 68 -5.40 10.90 -4.40
N PHE A 69 -6.46 10.38 -3.77
CA PHE A 69 -6.40 9.23 -2.89
C PHE A 69 -5.97 7.96 -3.63
N VAL A 70 -6.48 7.71 -4.84
CA VAL A 70 -6.08 6.57 -5.68
C VAL A 70 -4.75 6.87 -6.38
N ASP A 71 -3.68 6.95 -5.61
CA ASP A 71 -2.33 7.02 -6.13
C ASP A 71 -1.76 5.62 -6.42
N GLY A 72 -0.56 5.57 -7.02
CA GLY A 72 0.07 4.30 -7.33
C GLY A 72 0.26 3.41 -6.10
N ALA A 73 0.47 3.96 -4.91
CA ALA A 73 0.67 3.14 -3.72
C ALA A 73 -0.62 2.47 -3.23
N VAL A 74 -1.80 3.05 -3.43
CA VAL A 74 -3.08 2.36 -3.14
C VAL A 74 -3.30 1.20 -4.11
N ILE A 75 -2.99 1.40 -5.40
CA ILE A 75 -3.03 0.33 -6.40
C ILE A 75 -2.04 -0.79 -6.05
N ALA A 76 -0.85 -0.43 -5.57
CA ALA A 76 0.12 -1.39 -5.06
C ALA A 76 -0.44 -2.13 -3.84
N ALA A 77 -0.97 -1.41 -2.84
CA ALA A 77 -1.56 -2.02 -1.64
C ALA A 77 -2.60 -3.08 -2.00
N ALA A 78 -3.54 -2.72 -2.86
CA ALA A 78 -4.57 -3.61 -3.42
C ALA A 78 -4.04 -4.91 -4.05
N ARG A 79 -2.88 -4.87 -4.70
CA ARG A 79 -2.25 -6.05 -5.31
C ARG A 79 -1.51 -6.94 -4.32
N THR A 80 -1.17 -6.39 -3.16
CA THR A 80 -0.25 -7.03 -2.21
C THR A 80 -0.96 -7.76 -1.10
N VAL A 81 -2.18 -7.31 -0.79
CA VAL A 81 -2.96 -7.96 0.24
C VAL A 81 -3.33 -9.37 -0.23
N PRO A 82 -3.12 -10.42 0.58
CA PRO A 82 -3.50 -11.78 0.22
C PRO A 82 -5.01 -11.88 0.03
N THR A 83 -5.43 -12.45 -1.10
CA THR A 83 -6.86 -12.60 -1.42
C THR A 83 -7.25 -14.05 -1.68
N TRP A 84 -8.52 -14.39 -1.42
CA TRP A 84 -9.11 -15.62 -1.95
C TRP A 84 -9.47 -15.40 -3.42
N SER A 85 -9.04 -16.32 -4.28
CA SER A 85 -9.62 -16.54 -5.58
C SER A 85 -10.20 -17.96 -5.58
N ASP A 86 -11.50 -18.08 -5.39
CA ASP A 86 -12.26 -19.26 -5.83
C ASP A 86 -13.72 -18.82 -6.04
N GLY A 87 -13.91 -18.08 -7.13
CA GLY A 87 -15.08 -18.17 -8.00
C GLY A 87 -16.42 -17.60 -7.55
N ASP A 88 -16.88 -17.74 -6.31
CA ASP A 88 -18.32 -17.51 -6.02
C ASP A 88 -18.73 -17.31 -4.54
N VAL A 89 -17.81 -17.14 -3.59
CA VAL A 89 -18.22 -16.91 -2.18
C VAL A 89 -18.21 -15.42 -1.85
N PRO A 90 -19.37 -14.81 -1.53
CA PRO A 90 -19.41 -13.40 -1.17
C PRO A 90 -18.61 -13.11 0.11
N PRO A 91 -18.05 -11.89 0.26
CA PRO A 91 -17.32 -11.51 1.46
C PRO A 91 -18.22 -11.63 2.69
N ILE A 92 -17.79 -12.41 3.69
CA ILE A 92 -18.49 -12.51 4.97
C ILE A 92 -17.92 -11.43 5.91
N PRO A 93 -18.72 -10.43 6.33
CA PRO A 93 -18.18 -9.26 7.04
C PRO A 93 -17.40 -9.58 8.31
N SER A 94 -17.81 -10.60 9.07
CA SER A 94 -17.11 -11.00 10.30
C SER A 94 -15.73 -11.62 10.04
N LEU A 95 -15.60 -12.43 8.99
CA LEU A 95 -14.33 -13.05 8.60
C LEU A 95 -13.37 -12.00 8.01
N GLU A 96 -13.90 -11.12 7.15
CA GLU A 96 -13.16 -10.01 6.58
C GLU A 96 -12.65 -9.06 7.68
N ARG A 97 -13.49 -8.69 8.68
CA ARG A 97 -13.06 -7.82 9.79
C ARG A 97 -11.92 -8.46 10.59
N LYS A 98 -11.96 -9.78 10.76
CA LYS A 98 -10.88 -10.52 11.42
C LYS A 98 -9.61 -10.50 10.59
N ALA A 99 -9.70 -10.81 9.29
CA ALA A 99 -8.56 -10.81 8.38
C ALA A 99 -7.92 -9.42 8.26
N VAL A 100 -8.72 -8.37 8.16
CA VAL A 100 -8.24 -6.99 8.10
C VAL A 100 -7.43 -6.62 9.36
N LYS A 101 -7.93 -6.98 10.54
CA LYS A 101 -7.20 -6.76 11.80
C LYS A 101 -5.88 -7.52 11.85
N GLU A 102 -5.87 -8.79 11.45
CA GLU A 102 -4.63 -9.59 11.38
C GLU A 102 -3.60 -8.97 10.41
N LEU A 103 -4.05 -8.48 9.25
CA LEU A 103 -3.17 -7.79 8.29
C LEU A 103 -2.66 -6.44 8.81
N GLN A 104 -3.51 -5.68 9.53
CA GLN A 104 -3.11 -4.43 10.17
C GLN A 104 -2.06 -4.67 11.27
N GLU A 105 -2.27 -5.68 12.11
CA GLU A 105 -1.31 -6.10 13.13
C GLU A 105 0.03 -6.49 12.52
N GLU A 106 0.01 -7.24 11.41
CA GLU A 106 1.24 -7.59 10.69
C GLU A 106 1.95 -6.35 10.11
N CYS A 107 1.21 -5.40 9.53
CA CYS A 107 1.78 -4.15 9.07
C CYS A 107 2.42 -3.34 10.21
N GLN A 108 1.79 -3.31 11.39
CA GLN A 108 2.33 -2.66 12.58
C GLN A 108 3.61 -3.36 13.08
N GLN A 109 3.65 -4.69 13.05
CA GLN A 109 4.86 -5.46 13.36
C GLN A 109 6.00 -5.12 12.39
N MET A 110 5.72 -5.10 11.08
CA MET A 110 6.72 -4.70 10.07
C MET A 110 7.23 -3.27 10.29
N LEU A 111 6.38 -2.34 10.71
CA LEU A 111 6.81 -0.98 11.07
C LEU A 111 7.69 -0.95 12.32
N ALA A 112 7.38 -1.79 13.32
CA ALA A 112 8.14 -1.89 14.57
C ALA A 112 9.52 -2.54 14.38
N GLU A 113 9.72 -3.35 13.34
CA GLU A 113 11.03 -3.91 12.99
C GLU A 113 12.03 -2.84 12.50
N PHE A 114 11.55 -1.69 12.03
CA PHE A 114 12.45 -0.62 11.61
C PHE A 114 13.09 0.06 12.84
N PRO A 115 14.41 0.36 12.79
CA PRO A 115 15.10 1.04 13.89
C PRO A 115 14.69 2.51 14.05
N THR A 116 14.01 3.09 13.05
CA THR A 116 13.58 4.49 13.02
C THR A 116 12.15 4.62 12.54
N ASN A 117 11.46 5.68 12.96
CA ASN A 117 10.11 6.00 12.47
C ASN A 117 10.16 6.87 11.19
N SER A 118 9.02 7.07 10.51
CA SER A 118 8.94 7.86 9.27
C SER A 118 9.35 9.32 9.47
N GLU A 119 8.93 9.95 10.58
CA GLU A 119 9.26 11.33 10.91
C GLU A 119 10.76 11.56 11.16
N GLN A 120 11.42 10.61 11.82
CA GLN A 120 12.86 10.61 12.08
C GLN A 120 13.63 10.50 10.76
N ASP A 121 13.19 9.63 9.84
CA ASP A 121 13.81 9.53 8.52
C ASP A 121 13.63 10.80 7.70
N GLN A 122 12.46 11.43 7.77
CA GLN A 122 12.24 12.72 7.11
C GLN A 122 13.16 13.80 7.71
N LYS A 123 13.25 13.90 9.05
CA LYS A 123 14.16 14.83 9.73
C LYS A 123 15.64 14.57 9.38
N LEU A 124 16.04 13.30 9.20
CA LEU A 124 17.39 12.95 8.78
C LEU A 124 17.69 13.43 7.34
N LEU A 125 16.73 13.30 6.43
CA LEU A 125 16.86 13.83 5.07
C LEU A 125 16.95 15.36 5.07
N ASP A 126 16.13 16.02 5.88
CA ASP A 126 16.06 17.49 5.92
C ASP A 126 17.30 18.11 6.60
N SER A 127 17.90 17.40 7.57
CA SER A 127 19.06 17.90 8.34
C SER A 127 20.41 17.65 7.68
N MET A 128 20.48 16.82 6.63
CA MET A 128 21.74 16.46 5.97
C MET A 128 21.74 16.80 4.46
N PRO A 129 21.64 18.08 4.07
CA PRO A 129 21.59 18.47 2.66
C PRO A 129 22.87 18.13 1.87
N GLU A 130 24.01 17.97 2.54
CA GLU A 130 25.31 17.62 1.95
C GLU A 130 25.63 16.10 2.04
N ALA A 131 24.65 15.27 2.39
CA ALA A 131 24.85 13.83 2.48
C ALA A 131 25.33 13.21 1.15
N SER A 132 26.11 12.13 1.25
CA SER A 132 26.42 11.28 0.09
C SER A 132 25.13 10.82 -0.59
N ARG A 133 25.10 10.84 -1.92
CA ARG A 133 23.95 10.35 -2.73
C ARG A 133 23.54 8.93 -2.32
N ALA A 134 24.49 8.08 -1.95
CA ALA A 134 24.19 6.72 -1.51
C ALA A 134 23.43 6.70 -0.18
N LEU A 135 23.81 7.56 0.77
CA LEU A 135 23.16 7.68 2.07
C LEU A 135 21.74 8.25 1.92
N ASP A 136 21.59 9.34 1.16
CA ASP A 136 20.30 9.95 0.85
C ASP A 136 19.33 8.93 0.23
N THR A 137 19.81 8.16 -0.75
CA THR A 137 18.98 7.14 -1.40
C THR A 137 18.58 6.02 -0.44
N ALA A 138 19.50 5.55 0.41
CA ALA A 138 19.21 4.51 1.38
C ALA A 138 18.15 4.95 2.42
N ILE A 139 18.25 6.20 2.90
CA ILE A 139 17.26 6.77 3.83
C ILE A 139 15.91 6.94 3.12
N LYS A 140 15.89 7.44 1.88
CA LYS A 140 14.67 7.54 1.06
C LYS A 140 14.01 6.19 0.84
N TYR A 141 14.78 5.15 0.52
CA TYR A 141 14.25 3.79 0.36
C TYR A 141 13.58 3.28 1.63
N ARG A 142 14.25 3.44 2.78
CA ARG A 142 13.69 3.06 4.09
C ARG A 142 12.42 3.86 4.42
N LEU A 143 12.43 5.16 4.16
CA LEU A 143 11.27 6.04 4.36
C LEU A 143 10.10 5.62 3.47
N HIS A 144 10.33 5.46 2.16
CA HIS A 144 9.30 5.06 1.21
C HIS A 144 8.69 3.71 1.57
N ARG A 145 9.49 2.76 2.07
CA ARG A 145 8.98 1.48 2.55
C ARG A 145 8.02 1.65 3.74
N LYS A 146 8.36 2.49 4.71
CA LYS A 146 7.47 2.79 5.86
C LYS A 146 6.21 3.51 5.44
N LEU A 147 6.33 4.51 4.54
CA LEU A 147 5.17 5.21 3.99
C LEU A 147 4.24 4.27 3.23
N PHE A 148 4.80 3.32 2.48
CA PHE A 148 4.02 2.32 1.77
C PHE A 148 3.23 1.43 2.74
N ILE A 149 3.87 0.91 3.80
CA ILE A 149 3.19 0.12 4.83
C ILE A 149 2.07 0.94 5.51
N GLY A 150 2.34 2.22 5.82
CA GLY A 150 1.33 3.12 6.37
C GLY A 150 0.11 3.31 5.45
N LYS A 151 0.33 3.42 4.13
CA LYS A 151 -0.76 3.48 3.15
C LYS A 151 -1.57 2.18 3.08
N VAL A 152 -0.92 1.03 3.24
CA VAL A 152 -1.62 -0.26 3.31
C VAL A 152 -2.51 -0.33 4.55
N ILE A 153 -2.04 0.16 5.70
CA ILE A 153 -2.86 0.27 6.92
C ILE A 153 -4.09 1.16 6.67
N LEU A 154 -3.90 2.36 6.09
CA LEU A 154 -4.99 3.27 5.77
C LEU A 154 -6.01 2.64 4.81
N ALA A 155 -5.54 1.91 3.79
CA ALA A 155 -6.42 1.19 2.88
C ALA A 155 -7.20 0.08 3.62
N LEU A 156 -6.57 -0.66 4.52
CA LEU A 156 -7.24 -1.66 5.34
C LEU A 156 -8.29 -1.04 6.27
N GLU A 157 -7.99 0.11 6.90
CA GLU A 157 -8.94 0.86 7.73
C GLU A 157 -10.16 1.31 6.93
N MET A 158 -9.95 1.92 5.76
CA MET A 158 -11.05 2.34 4.88
C MET A 158 -11.90 1.18 4.41
N TYR A 159 -11.30 0.04 4.10
CA TYR A 159 -12.06 -1.16 3.75
C TYR A 159 -12.96 -1.63 4.91
N GLN A 160 -12.42 -1.65 6.13
CA GLN A 160 -13.19 -1.98 7.33
C GLN A 160 -14.32 -0.98 7.60
N GLU A 161 -14.08 0.31 7.36
CA GLU A 161 -15.03 1.39 7.60
C GLU A 161 -16.03 1.65 6.45
N GLN A 162 -15.90 1.00 5.29
CA GLN A 162 -16.77 1.35 4.15
C GLN A 162 -17.55 0.17 3.57
N ILE A 163 -17.03 -1.05 3.71
CA ILE A 163 -17.74 -2.26 3.24
C ILE A 163 -18.23 -3.10 4.40
N LEU A 164 -17.43 -3.25 5.44
CA LEU A 164 -17.72 -4.26 6.46
C LEU A 164 -18.79 -3.83 7.46
N PHE A 165 -19.43 -2.67 7.30
CA PHE A 165 -20.41 -2.09 8.24
C PHE A 165 -21.73 -2.84 8.28
#